data_AF-A0AA34R3F9-F1
#
_entry.id   AF-A0AA34R3F9-F1
#
_cell.length_a   1.000
_cell.length_b   1.000
_cell.length_c   1.000
_cell.angle_alpha   90.00
_cell.angle_beta   90.00
_cell.angle_gamma   90.00
#
_symmetry.space_group_name_H-M   'P 1'
#
loop_
_entity.id
_entity.type
_entity.pdbx_description
1 polymer ?
#
loop_
_entity_poly.entity_id
_entity_poly.type
_entity_poly.pdbx_seq_one_letter_code
_entity_poly.pdbx_strand_id
1 'polypeptide(L)'
;MSKTSEDRIKIYLSRLSKYKNRVLRERDIDEIIERVDISDADIENIEMRFSKVYDKARQLERMGELSDALRELETVYLYSLHNKSSFASFFNLYKRLVKRIATKEINKKFIHVSLQAQEFGIVSGINLKNYNDAERLKQRILILLLSFILIAIIAFITYTLMHSFISGYEELDGVEDVKKTNSQGLPSVTRASDLIVESTNLVESPYVLYYVEVEDAKVLVFEDAHAYQLKAGVISAKEPIKRISYSVTVYDDLGKPILNKVFEKTSDFQNKWSKGVYAPIDFIYNISKEINEHPKKMVLDIRLIEFFSEVDNVSSINLETSSSILNFKYLGSYFNETFGIYEANSLIEVYNDSKDNIKDLEIEVAYVARDNHIIRSLQRKLISETNSFLKPYSKQSFSLKTIFPKEIYPNIKEELSSIKIVNVFAK
;
A
#
# COMPACT_ATOMS: atom_id res chain seq x y z
N MET A 1 24.01 6.38 30.86
CA MET A 1 25.30 5.66 30.83
C MET A 1 25.93 5.85 29.47
N SER A 2 27.19 6.29 29.41
CA SER A 2 27.95 6.44 28.15
C SER A 2 28.07 5.06 27.46
N LYS A 3 27.61 4.95 26.21
CA LYS A 3 27.81 3.73 25.40
C LYS A 3 29.30 3.49 25.20
N THR A 4 29.76 2.25 25.29
CA THR A 4 31.16 1.93 25.02
C THR A 4 31.46 2.10 23.52
N SER A 5 32.73 2.31 23.17
CA SER A 5 33.19 2.38 21.77
C SER A 5 32.70 1.17 20.95
N GLU A 6 32.79 -0.03 21.53
CA GLU A 6 32.34 -1.26 20.88
C GLU A 6 30.81 -1.28 20.65
N ASP A 7 30.02 -0.74 21.58
CA ASP A 7 28.56 -0.64 21.40
C ASP A 7 28.19 0.35 20.29
N ARG A 8 28.92 1.47 20.17
CA ARG A 8 28.72 2.44 19.08
C ARG A 8 29.06 1.83 17.72
N ILE A 9 30.19 1.11 17.62
CA ILE A 9 30.59 0.38 16.42
C ILE A 9 29.55 -0.70 16.06
N LYS A 10 29.05 -1.47 17.03
CA LYS A 10 28.01 -2.49 16.78
C LYS A 10 26.71 -1.88 16.25
N ILE A 11 26.28 -0.75 16.83
CA ILE A 11 25.08 -0.03 16.37
C ILE A 11 25.27 0.48 14.94
N TYR A 12 26.45 1.04 14.63
CA TYR A 12 26.79 1.50 13.29
C TYR A 12 26.75 0.37 12.25
N LEU A 13 27.48 -0.71 12.51
CA LEU A 13 27.58 -1.85 11.61
C LEU A 13 26.22 -2.55 11.43
N SER A 14 25.41 -2.61 12.50
CA SER A 14 24.03 -3.08 12.42
C SER A 14 23.17 -2.19 11.54
N ARG A 15 23.28 -0.86 11.64
CA ARG A 15 22.56 0.06 10.74
C ARG A 15 23.01 -0.11 9.30
N LEU A 16 24.32 -0.14 9.01
CA LEU A 16 24.83 -0.45 7.66
C LEU A 16 24.26 -1.76 7.11
N SER A 17 24.16 -2.80 7.94
CA SER A 17 23.55 -4.08 7.55
C SER A 17 22.06 -3.98 7.20
N LYS A 18 21.30 -3.06 7.80
CA LYS A 18 19.86 -2.85 7.51
C LYS A 18 19.64 -2.25 6.12
N TYR A 19 20.66 -1.58 5.57
CA TYR A 19 20.66 -1.08 4.20
C TYR A 19 21.13 -2.12 3.18
N LYS A 20 21.28 -3.40 3.55
CA LYS A 20 21.66 -4.52 2.65
C LYS A 20 20.80 -4.66 1.37
N ASN A 21 19.60 -4.08 1.36
CA ASN A 21 18.66 -4.10 0.23
C ASN A 21 18.47 -2.72 -0.43
N ARG A 22 19.25 -1.70 -0.05
CA ARG A 22 19.22 -0.34 -0.60
C ARG A 22 20.62 0.02 -1.10
N VAL A 23 20.68 0.66 -2.27
CA VAL A 23 21.92 1.21 -2.83
C VAL A 23 22.52 2.22 -1.86
N LEU A 24 23.61 1.86 -1.17
CA LEU A 24 24.38 2.77 -0.32
C LEU A 24 25.37 3.55 -1.18
N ARG A 25 25.17 4.86 -1.30
CA ARG A 25 26.16 5.79 -1.85
C ARG A 25 27.09 6.27 -0.73
N GLU A 26 28.25 6.79 -1.11
CA GLU A 26 29.22 7.37 -0.15
C GLU A 26 28.57 8.44 0.75
N ARG A 27 27.71 9.30 0.18
CA ARG A 27 26.90 10.27 0.93
C ARG A 27 25.98 9.62 1.98
N ASP A 28 25.44 8.44 1.69
CA ASP A 28 24.54 7.74 2.62
C ASP A 28 25.36 7.15 3.79
N ILE A 29 26.62 6.76 3.56
CA ILE A 29 27.53 6.27 4.61
C ILE A 29 27.89 7.42 5.56
N ASP A 30 28.24 8.59 5.02
CA ASP A 30 28.55 9.78 5.82
C ASP A 30 27.34 10.20 6.67
N GLU A 31 26.13 10.19 6.08
CA GLU A 31 24.89 10.48 6.82
C GLU A 31 24.60 9.43 7.93
N ILE A 32 24.93 8.15 7.69
CA ILE A 32 24.80 7.11 8.72
C ILE A 32 25.83 7.32 9.84
N ILE A 33 27.05 7.75 9.51
CA ILE A 33 28.11 8.08 10.49
C ILE A 33 27.66 9.23 11.39
N GLU A 34 27.17 10.33 10.79
CA GLU A 34 26.66 11.51 11.52
C GLU A 34 25.51 11.15 12.49
N ARG A 35 24.64 10.22 12.10
CA ARG A 35 23.49 9.77 12.90
C ARG A 35 23.84 8.75 14.00
N VAL A 36 25.07 8.24 14.06
CA VAL A 36 25.47 7.17 15.01
C VAL A 36 26.49 7.67 16.05
N ASP A 37 26.91 8.93 15.97
CA ASP A 37 27.83 9.55 16.94
C ASP A 37 29.12 8.72 17.11
N ILE A 38 29.74 8.38 15.96
CA ILE A 38 30.98 7.60 15.88
C ILE A 38 32.15 8.57 15.89
N SER A 39 33.13 8.32 16.76
CA SER A 39 34.37 9.10 16.79
C SER A 39 35.40 8.60 15.76
N ASP A 40 36.38 9.43 15.41
CA ASP A 40 37.49 9.01 14.55
C ASP A 40 38.24 7.79 15.11
N ALA A 41 38.34 7.67 16.44
CA ALA A 41 38.91 6.50 17.11
C ALA A 41 38.06 5.23 16.93
N ASP A 42 36.73 5.37 16.81
CA ASP A 42 35.83 4.25 16.51
C ASP A 42 35.99 3.80 15.04
N ILE A 43 36.22 4.75 14.12
CA ILE A 43 36.53 4.49 12.70
C ILE A 43 37.87 3.74 12.58
N GLU A 44 38.92 4.24 13.24
CA GLU A 44 40.24 3.59 13.26
C GLU A 44 40.16 2.15 13.79
N ASN A 45 39.33 1.91 14.82
CA ASN A 45 39.08 0.57 15.35
C ASN A 45 38.36 -0.35 14.35
N ILE A 46 37.43 0.17 13.53
CA ILE A 46 36.77 -0.60 12.47
C ILE A 46 37.80 -1.02 11.41
N GLU A 47 38.65 -0.10 10.96
CA GLU A 47 39.68 -0.37 9.95
C GLU A 47 40.76 -1.33 10.45
N MET A 48 41.21 -1.15 11.69
CA MET A 48 42.17 -2.04 12.33
C MET A 48 41.62 -3.46 12.47
N ARG A 49 40.36 -3.60 12.90
CA ARG A 49 39.70 -4.91 13.06
C ARG A 49 39.47 -5.58 11.72
N PHE A 50 39.05 -4.84 10.70
CA PHE A 50 38.95 -5.34 9.32
C PHE A 50 40.30 -5.86 8.83
N SER A 51 41.35 -5.04 8.91
CA SER A 51 42.70 -5.38 8.40
C SER A 51 43.26 -6.62 9.08
N LYS A 52 43.16 -6.71 10.42
CA LYS A 52 43.67 -7.85 11.19
C LYS A 52 43.04 -9.18 10.77
N VAL A 53 41.72 -9.22 10.60
CA VAL A 53 41.03 -10.46 10.21
C VAL A 53 41.18 -10.74 8.72
N TYR A 54 41.20 -9.70 7.88
CA TYR A 54 41.48 -9.84 6.45
C TYR A 54 42.85 -10.48 6.20
N ASP A 55 43.89 -10.02 6.89
CA ASP A 55 45.23 -10.58 6.80
C ASP A 55 45.28 -12.04 7.26
N LYS A 56 44.58 -12.37 8.35
CA LYS A 56 44.43 -13.75 8.83
C LYS A 56 43.74 -14.64 7.77
N ALA A 57 42.62 -14.19 7.21
CA ALA A 57 41.92 -14.92 6.14
C ALA A 57 42.80 -15.11 4.89
N ARG A 58 43.63 -14.12 4.56
CA ARG A 58 44.59 -14.19 3.44
C ARG A 58 45.72 -15.17 3.72
N GLN A 59 46.21 -15.26 4.96
CA GLN A 59 47.18 -16.26 5.37
C GLN A 59 46.60 -17.68 5.24
N LEU A 60 45.37 -17.90 5.73
CA LEU A 60 44.67 -19.17 5.60
C LEU A 60 44.41 -19.55 4.12
N GLU A 61 44.03 -18.58 3.27
CA GLU A 61 43.91 -18.80 1.82
C GLU A 61 45.24 -19.30 1.22
N ARG A 62 46.37 -18.72 1.64
CA ARG A 62 47.71 -19.10 1.16
C ARG A 62 48.14 -20.48 1.66
N MET A 63 47.72 -20.87 2.87
CA MET A 63 47.96 -22.19 3.45
C MET A 63 47.06 -23.28 2.84
N GLY A 64 46.07 -22.91 2.03
CA GLY A 64 45.14 -23.86 1.40
C GLY A 64 43.93 -24.22 2.28
N GLU A 65 43.81 -23.61 3.46
CA GLU A 65 42.68 -23.81 4.39
C GLU A 65 41.47 -22.96 3.94
N LEU A 66 40.91 -23.29 2.77
CA LEU A 66 39.91 -22.46 2.09
C LEU A 66 38.63 -22.26 2.92
N SER A 67 38.18 -23.30 3.63
CA SER A 67 36.96 -23.23 4.46
C SER A 67 37.16 -22.33 5.68
N ASP A 68 38.29 -22.45 6.37
CA ASP A 68 38.62 -21.61 7.52
C ASP A 68 38.91 -20.17 7.09
N ALA A 69 39.56 -19.96 5.95
CA ALA A 69 39.73 -18.65 5.33
C ALA A 69 38.38 -17.98 5.03
N LEU A 70 37.41 -18.72 4.48
CA LEU A 70 36.08 -18.20 4.21
C LEU A 70 35.32 -17.87 5.50
N ARG A 71 35.39 -18.76 6.50
CA ARG A 71 34.74 -18.54 7.80
C ARG A 71 35.28 -17.29 8.49
N GLU A 72 36.60 -17.11 8.53
CA GLU A 72 37.24 -15.92 9.08
C GLU A 72 36.83 -14.66 8.32
N LEU A 73 36.83 -14.73 6.98
CA LEU A 73 36.42 -13.60 6.15
C LEU A 73 34.95 -13.20 6.38
N GLU A 74 34.03 -14.17 6.53
CA GLU A 74 32.62 -13.91 6.83
C GLU A 74 32.43 -13.13 8.14
N THR A 75 33.32 -13.28 9.13
CA THR A 75 33.22 -12.55 10.41
C THR A 75 33.44 -11.04 10.27
N VAL A 76 34.17 -10.60 9.23
CA VAL A 76 34.46 -9.17 8.97
C VAL A 76 33.68 -8.58 7.82
N TYR A 77 32.72 -9.31 7.27
CA TYR A 77 31.81 -8.81 6.25
C TYR A 77 31.18 -7.47 6.65
N LEU A 78 30.66 -7.34 7.87
CA LEU A 78 30.03 -6.09 8.32
C LEU A 78 31.04 -4.93 8.40
N TYR A 79 32.24 -5.18 8.92
CA TYR A 79 33.32 -4.19 8.99
C TYR A 79 33.75 -3.73 7.60
N SER A 80 33.70 -4.62 6.60
CA SER A 80 34.04 -4.29 5.22
C SER A 80 33.09 -3.27 4.58
N LEU A 81 31.85 -3.16 5.06
CA LEU A 81 30.85 -2.22 4.54
C LEU A 81 31.15 -0.76 4.90
N HIS A 82 32.10 -0.50 5.79
CA HIS A 82 32.44 0.84 6.24
C HIS A 82 32.90 1.76 5.10
N ASN A 83 33.72 1.25 4.19
CA ASN A 83 34.17 2.03 3.04
C ASN A 83 34.39 1.16 1.80
N LYS A 84 34.38 1.80 0.63
CA LYS A 84 34.48 1.10 -0.66
C LYS A 84 35.77 0.29 -0.83
N SER A 85 36.88 0.78 -0.28
CA SER A 85 38.20 0.12 -0.38
C SER A 85 38.23 -1.20 0.39
N SER A 86 37.75 -1.18 1.63
CA SER A 86 37.60 -2.35 2.49
C SER A 86 36.62 -3.36 1.88
N PHE A 87 35.49 -2.88 1.36
CA PHE A 87 34.52 -3.76 0.70
C PHE A 87 35.09 -4.39 -0.57
N ALA A 88 35.83 -3.64 -1.39
CA ALA A 88 36.48 -4.18 -2.58
C ALA A 88 37.52 -5.25 -2.23
N SER A 89 38.34 -5.01 -1.20
CA SER A 89 39.33 -5.97 -0.71
C SER A 89 38.66 -7.25 -0.21
N PHE A 90 37.59 -7.12 0.57
CA PHE A 90 36.73 -8.23 1.01
C PHE A 90 36.16 -9.01 -0.18
N PHE A 91 35.49 -8.30 -1.11
CA PHE A 91 34.80 -8.90 -2.25
C PHE A 91 35.75 -9.73 -3.12
N ASN A 92 36.94 -9.20 -3.39
CA ASN A 92 37.94 -9.87 -4.23
C ASN A 92 38.47 -11.15 -3.58
N LEU A 93 38.70 -11.16 -2.26
CA LEU A 93 39.09 -12.36 -1.55
C LEU A 93 37.93 -13.36 -1.46
N TYR A 94 36.72 -12.89 -1.14
CA TYR A 94 35.51 -13.70 -1.04
C TYR A 94 35.21 -14.40 -2.38
N LYS A 95 35.21 -13.66 -3.50
CA LYS A 95 35.02 -14.18 -4.86
C LYS A 95 36.03 -15.29 -5.21
N ARG A 96 37.30 -15.13 -4.84
CA ARG A 96 38.35 -16.14 -5.08
C ARG A 96 38.10 -17.41 -4.26
N LEU A 97 37.74 -17.27 -2.99
CA LEU A 97 37.43 -18.41 -2.10
C LEU A 97 36.18 -19.16 -2.58
N VAL A 98 35.09 -18.45 -2.89
CA VAL A 98 33.85 -19.06 -3.40
C VAL A 98 34.10 -19.85 -4.69
N LYS A 99 34.85 -19.28 -5.64
CA LYS A 99 35.17 -19.96 -6.90
C LYS A 99 35.92 -21.28 -6.68
N ARG A 100 36.75 -21.37 -5.65
CA ARG A 100 37.54 -22.58 -5.33
C ARG A 100 36.76 -23.62 -4.52
N ILE A 101 35.84 -23.19 -3.65
CA ILE A 101 35.05 -24.10 -2.80
C ILE A 101 33.80 -24.62 -3.54
N ALA A 102 33.14 -23.76 -4.33
CA ALA A 102 32.07 -24.08 -5.28
C ALA A 102 30.85 -24.86 -4.73
N THR A 103 30.47 -24.69 -3.46
CA THR A 103 29.25 -25.31 -2.92
C THR A 103 27.99 -24.49 -3.24
N LYS A 104 26.84 -25.17 -3.32
CA LYS A 104 25.53 -24.56 -3.63
C LYS A 104 25.15 -23.44 -2.65
N GLU A 105 25.42 -23.64 -1.36
CA GLU A 105 25.09 -22.67 -0.30
C GLU A 105 25.97 -21.41 -0.37
N ILE A 106 27.27 -21.60 -0.58
CA ILE A 106 28.23 -20.50 -0.71
C ILE A 106 27.96 -19.71 -1.99
N ASN A 107 27.59 -20.38 -3.09
CA ASN A 107 27.17 -19.71 -4.32
C ASN A 107 25.91 -18.84 -4.12
N LYS A 108 24.96 -19.27 -3.28
CA LYS A 108 23.80 -18.45 -2.92
C LYS A 108 24.22 -17.21 -2.13
N LYS A 109 25.08 -17.35 -1.13
CA LYS A 109 25.65 -16.21 -0.38
C LYS A 109 26.43 -15.25 -1.29
N PHE A 110 27.16 -15.79 -2.26
CA PHE A 110 27.95 -15.01 -3.21
C PHE A 110 27.11 -14.15 -4.15
N ILE A 111 25.91 -14.59 -4.53
CA ILE A 111 24.95 -13.76 -5.27
C ILE A 111 24.60 -12.50 -4.46
N HIS A 112 24.32 -12.64 -3.16
CA HIS A 112 24.03 -11.50 -2.28
C HIS A 112 25.22 -10.54 -2.16
N VAL A 113 26.42 -11.07 -1.93
CA VAL A 113 27.65 -10.27 -1.83
C VAL A 113 27.98 -9.57 -3.16
N SER A 114 27.62 -10.17 -4.29
CA SER A 114 27.86 -9.62 -5.63
C SER A 114 26.86 -8.55 -6.04
N LEU A 115 25.62 -8.63 -5.55
CA LEU A 115 24.65 -7.54 -5.66
C LEU A 115 25.16 -6.30 -4.92
N GLN A 116 25.66 -6.48 -3.69
CA GLN A 116 26.25 -5.39 -2.92
C GLN A 116 27.51 -4.80 -3.56
N ALA A 117 28.35 -5.63 -4.20
CA ALA A 117 29.47 -5.12 -4.98
C ALA A 117 29.04 -4.18 -6.10
N GLN A 118 27.95 -4.49 -6.81
CA GLN A 118 27.41 -3.57 -7.82
C GLN A 118 26.91 -2.28 -7.20
N GLU A 119 26.29 -2.33 -6.02
CA GLU A 119 25.82 -1.15 -5.30
C GLU A 119 26.96 -0.21 -4.87
N PHE A 120 28.12 -0.76 -4.47
CA PHE A 120 29.35 0.00 -4.21
C PHE A 120 30.08 0.47 -5.50
N GLY A 121 29.51 0.21 -6.68
CA GLY A 121 30.12 0.54 -7.97
C GLY A 121 31.33 -0.32 -8.29
N ILE A 122 31.39 -1.55 -7.78
CA ILE A 122 32.41 -2.55 -8.06
C ILE A 122 31.87 -3.51 -9.12
N VAL A 123 32.62 -3.65 -10.22
CA VAL A 123 32.22 -4.51 -11.35
C VAL A 123 32.27 -5.99 -10.91
N SER A 124 31.11 -6.58 -10.61
CA SER A 124 31.06 -7.93 -10.03
C SER A 124 31.25 -9.07 -11.06
N GLY A 125 31.11 -8.80 -12.36
CA GLY A 125 31.30 -9.79 -13.43
C GLY A 125 30.28 -10.94 -13.43
N ILE A 126 29.23 -10.88 -12.59
CA ILE A 126 28.15 -11.86 -12.53
C ILE A 126 26.96 -11.32 -13.34
N ASN A 127 26.51 -12.10 -14.31
CA ASN A 127 25.32 -11.77 -15.11
C ASN A 127 24.04 -12.18 -14.35
N LEU A 128 23.47 -11.24 -13.61
CA LEU A 128 22.28 -11.45 -12.76
C LEU A 128 20.96 -11.50 -13.54
N LYS A 129 20.99 -11.29 -14.87
CA LYS A 129 19.81 -11.27 -15.75
C LYS A 129 18.99 -12.56 -15.61
N ASN A 130 19.64 -13.71 -15.44
CA ASN A 130 18.98 -15.01 -15.34
C ASN A 130 18.29 -15.30 -13.99
N TYR A 131 18.66 -14.61 -12.90
CA TYR A 131 18.13 -14.91 -11.56
C TYR A 131 16.72 -14.33 -11.37
N ASN A 132 16.51 -13.08 -11.77
CA ASN A 132 15.19 -12.45 -11.74
C ASN A 132 14.21 -13.07 -12.75
N ASP A 133 14.71 -13.56 -13.88
CA ASP A 133 13.87 -14.15 -14.92
C ASP A 133 13.37 -15.55 -14.54
N ALA A 134 14.16 -16.37 -13.85
CA ALA A 134 13.77 -17.74 -13.47
C ALA A 134 12.63 -17.78 -12.43
N GLU A 135 12.63 -16.86 -11.46
CA GLU A 135 11.60 -16.81 -10.42
C GLU A 135 10.27 -16.27 -10.98
N ARG A 136 10.35 -15.26 -11.86
CA ARG A 136 9.21 -14.78 -12.66
C ARG A 136 8.65 -15.85 -13.60
N LEU A 137 9.51 -16.66 -14.21
CA LEU A 137 9.09 -17.74 -15.11
C LEU A 137 8.32 -18.82 -14.33
N LYS A 138 8.79 -19.20 -13.14
CA LYS A 138 8.14 -20.20 -12.27
C LYS A 138 6.75 -19.75 -11.84
N GLN A 139 6.59 -18.47 -11.48
CA GLN A 139 5.28 -17.90 -11.14
C GLN A 139 4.35 -17.82 -12.36
N ARG A 140 4.87 -17.44 -13.55
CA ARG A 140 4.09 -17.43 -14.79
C ARG A 140 3.59 -18.82 -15.20
N ILE A 141 4.44 -19.84 -15.08
CA ILE A 141 4.06 -21.22 -15.38
C ILE A 141 2.99 -21.72 -14.40
N LEU A 142 3.11 -21.38 -13.11
CA LEU A 142 2.11 -21.73 -12.10
C LEU A 142 0.75 -21.08 -12.39
N ILE A 143 0.74 -19.79 -12.74
CA ILE A 143 -0.49 -19.05 -13.10
C ILE A 143 -1.11 -19.66 -14.36
N LEU A 144 -0.31 -19.99 -15.38
CA LEU A 144 -0.79 -20.64 -16.60
C LEU A 144 -1.38 -22.02 -16.32
N LEU A 145 -0.74 -22.83 -15.47
CA LEU A 145 -1.25 -24.15 -15.08
C LEU A 145 -2.59 -24.05 -14.33
N LEU A 146 -2.68 -23.13 -13.36
CA LEU A 146 -3.92 -22.90 -12.60
C LEU A 146 -5.05 -22.40 -13.50
N SER A 147 -4.73 -21.51 -14.44
CA SER A 147 -5.69 -21.00 -15.43
C SER A 147 -6.17 -22.13 -16.36
N PHE A 148 -5.26 -23.01 -16.79
CA PHE A 148 -5.61 -24.17 -17.62
C PHE A 148 -6.51 -25.17 -16.88
N ILE A 149 -6.22 -25.46 -15.60
CA ILE A 149 -7.07 -26.31 -14.76
C ILE A 149 -8.47 -25.70 -14.61
N LEU A 150 -8.54 -24.39 -14.37
CA LEU A 150 -9.81 -23.68 -14.25
C LEU A 150 -10.62 -23.75 -15.55
N ILE A 151 -9.99 -23.50 -16.70
CA ILE A 151 -10.62 -23.60 -18.02
C ILE A 151 -11.11 -25.03 -18.26
N ALA A 152 -10.32 -26.05 -17.91
CA ALA A 152 -10.71 -27.44 -18.06
C ALA A 152 -11.91 -27.82 -17.17
N ILE A 153 -11.97 -27.32 -15.93
CA ILE A 153 -13.10 -27.52 -15.02
C ILE A 153 -14.36 -26.85 -15.58
N ILE A 154 -14.27 -25.60 -16.02
CA ILE A 154 -15.39 -24.88 -16.61
C ILE A 154 -15.86 -25.62 -17.86
N ALA A 155 -14.95 -25.98 -18.78
CA ALA A 155 -15.29 -26.71 -20.00
C ALA A 155 -15.92 -28.08 -19.70
N PHE A 156 -15.45 -28.80 -18.68
CA PHE A 156 -16.03 -30.08 -18.26
C PHE A 156 -17.44 -29.92 -17.68
N ILE A 157 -17.65 -28.90 -16.83
CA ILE A 157 -18.98 -28.56 -16.28
C ILE A 157 -19.93 -28.15 -17.40
N THR A 158 -19.48 -27.28 -18.31
CA THR A 158 -20.27 -26.86 -19.48
C THR A 158 -20.58 -28.03 -20.39
N TYR A 159 -19.62 -28.93 -20.67
CA TYR A 159 -19.83 -30.13 -21.47
C TYR A 159 -20.83 -31.08 -20.80
N THR A 160 -20.69 -31.37 -19.51
CA THR A 160 -21.63 -32.27 -18.80
C THR A 160 -23.04 -31.70 -18.69
N LEU A 161 -23.19 -30.38 -18.51
CA LEU A 161 -24.49 -29.70 -18.50
C LEU A 161 -25.11 -29.59 -19.90
N MET A 162 -24.32 -29.35 -20.95
CA MET A 162 -24.81 -29.24 -22.33
C MET A 162 -25.00 -30.60 -23.01
N HIS A 163 -24.30 -31.65 -22.59
CA HIS A 163 -24.48 -33.00 -23.15
C HIS A 163 -25.89 -33.55 -22.87
N SER A 164 -26.58 -33.05 -21.83
CA SER A 164 -27.98 -33.35 -21.56
C SER A 164 -28.97 -32.66 -22.52
N PHE A 165 -28.51 -31.63 -23.25
CA PHE A 165 -29.30 -30.85 -24.21
C PHE A 165 -28.93 -31.14 -25.68
N ILE A 166 -27.75 -31.71 -25.94
CA ILE A 166 -27.26 -32.07 -27.30
C ILE A 166 -27.65 -33.53 -27.61
N SER A 167 -28.95 -33.83 -27.53
CA SER A 167 -29.54 -35.02 -28.18
C SER A 167 -30.73 -34.64 -29.06
N GLY A 168 -30.70 -33.44 -29.63
CA GLY A 168 -31.71 -32.97 -30.58
C GLY A 168 -31.26 -31.72 -31.32
N TYR A 169 -31.18 -31.86 -32.65
CA TYR A 169 -31.09 -30.84 -33.71
C TYR A 169 -29.73 -30.25 -34.12
N GLU A 170 -29.29 -30.78 -35.27
CA GLU A 170 -28.86 -30.17 -36.55
C GLU A 170 -28.17 -28.79 -36.67
N GLU A 171 -27.24 -28.82 -37.62
CA GLU A 171 -26.44 -27.81 -38.31
C GLU A 171 -27.03 -26.40 -38.42
N LEU A 172 -26.18 -25.39 -38.19
CA LEU A 172 -26.16 -24.18 -39.02
C LEU A 172 -24.72 -23.70 -39.22
N ASP A 173 -24.38 -23.59 -40.49
CA ASP A 173 -23.10 -23.24 -41.09
C ASP A 173 -23.00 -21.72 -41.38
N GLY A 174 -21.77 -21.20 -41.33
CA GLY A 174 -21.25 -19.93 -41.87
C GLY A 174 -21.74 -18.57 -41.33
N VAL A 175 -21.00 -17.45 -41.40
CA VAL A 175 -19.64 -17.11 -41.86
C VAL A 175 -19.42 -15.61 -41.52
N GLU A 176 -18.17 -15.22 -41.17
CA GLU A 176 -17.49 -13.89 -41.27
C GLU A 176 -18.10 -12.65 -40.56
N ASP A 177 -17.35 -11.66 -40.05
CA ASP A 177 -16.08 -11.09 -40.49
C ASP A 177 -15.41 -10.28 -39.34
N VAL A 178 -14.07 -10.30 -39.28
CA VAL A 178 -13.27 -9.58 -38.28
C VAL A 178 -13.10 -8.12 -38.68
N LYS A 179 -13.58 -7.17 -37.87
CA LYS A 179 -13.25 -5.74 -38.03
C LYS A 179 -12.45 -5.16 -36.85
N LYS A 180 -11.26 -4.70 -37.24
CA LYS A 180 -10.27 -3.81 -36.63
C LYS A 180 -10.64 -3.04 -35.36
N THR A 181 -9.70 -3.11 -34.43
CA THR A 181 -9.42 -2.15 -33.36
C THR A 181 -9.28 -0.72 -33.87
N ASN A 182 -9.91 0.24 -33.18
CA ASN A 182 -9.45 1.62 -33.11
C ASN A 182 -9.91 2.34 -31.82
N SER A 183 -8.93 3.06 -31.27
CA SER A 183 -8.94 4.19 -30.31
C SER A 183 -9.59 4.03 -28.93
N GLN A 184 -8.70 4.09 -27.92
CA GLN A 184 -8.98 4.54 -26.56
C GLN A 184 -9.63 5.93 -26.53
N GLY A 185 -10.77 5.99 -25.88
CA GLY A 185 -11.37 7.15 -25.24
C GLY A 185 -12.43 6.63 -24.26
N LEU A 186 -12.56 7.23 -23.07
CA LEU A 186 -13.69 6.91 -22.18
C LEU A 186 -15.01 7.18 -22.93
N PRO A 187 -16.01 6.28 -22.87
CA PRO A 187 -17.27 6.48 -23.56
C PRO A 187 -17.95 7.77 -23.07
N SER A 188 -18.51 8.54 -24.00
CA SER A 188 -19.29 9.74 -23.68
C SER A 188 -20.53 9.36 -22.85
N VAL A 189 -20.72 10.01 -21.70
CA VAL A 189 -21.91 9.84 -20.85
C VAL A 189 -23.15 10.22 -21.67
N THR A 190 -24.04 9.25 -21.89
CA THR A 190 -25.24 9.43 -22.72
C THR A 190 -26.40 10.06 -21.93
N ARG A 191 -26.45 9.83 -20.62
CA ARG A 191 -27.45 10.42 -19.70
C ARG A 191 -26.97 10.35 -18.25
N ALA A 192 -27.23 11.42 -17.49
CA ALA A 192 -27.10 11.42 -16.03
C ALA A 192 -28.49 11.68 -15.44
N SER A 193 -28.91 10.85 -14.48
CA SER A 193 -30.19 11.03 -13.78
C SER A 193 -30.00 10.78 -12.29
N ASP A 194 -30.57 11.67 -11.47
CA ASP A 194 -30.60 11.52 -10.02
C ASP A 194 -31.49 10.32 -9.65
N LEU A 195 -31.02 9.52 -8.71
CA LEU A 195 -31.76 8.36 -8.18
C LEU A 195 -32.51 8.72 -6.92
N ILE A 196 -33.70 8.14 -6.76
CA ILE A 196 -34.37 8.11 -5.48
C ILE A 196 -33.67 7.05 -4.62
N VAL A 197 -33.03 7.51 -3.54
CA VAL A 197 -32.45 6.65 -2.52
C VAL A 197 -33.44 6.53 -1.38
N GLU A 198 -33.85 5.30 -1.09
CA GLU A 198 -34.56 5.01 0.14
C GLU A 198 -33.54 4.46 1.15
N SER A 199 -33.40 5.13 2.29
CA SER A 199 -32.62 4.64 3.42
C SER A 199 -33.55 3.93 4.39
N THR A 200 -33.37 2.63 4.55
CA THR A 200 -34.13 1.82 5.51
C THR A 200 -33.22 1.47 6.68
N ASN A 201 -33.58 1.95 7.87
CA ASN A 201 -32.85 1.62 9.10
C ASN A 201 -33.44 0.32 9.67
N LEU A 202 -32.67 -0.77 9.64
CA LEU A 202 -33.08 -2.06 10.23
C LEU A 202 -32.83 -2.17 11.74
N VAL A 203 -32.17 -1.16 12.33
CA VAL A 203 -31.91 -1.10 13.77
C VAL A 203 -33.08 -0.41 14.45
N GLU A 204 -33.79 -1.10 15.36
CA GLU A 204 -34.83 -0.51 16.18
C GLU A 204 -34.24 0.60 17.08
N SER A 205 -34.73 1.83 16.94
CA SER A 205 -34.31 3.07 17.63
C SER A 205 -33.03 3.80 17.14
N PRO A 206 -32.86 4.08 15.83
CA PRO A 206 -31.64 4.71 15.29
C PRO A 206 -31.63 6.24 15.44
N TYR A 207 -32.79 6.90 15.34
CA TYR A 207 -32.91 8.37 15.31
C TYR A 207 -32.38 9.10 16.55
N VAL A 208 -32.18 8.41 17.67
CA VAL A 208 -31.65 8.99 18.92
C VAL A 208 -30.12 8.98 18.96
N LEU A 209 -29.46 8.12 18.19
CA LEU A 209 -28.01 7.90 18.22
C LEU A 209 -27.32 8.33 16.91
N TYR A 210 -27.96 8.11 15.76
CA TYR A 210 -27.41 8.48 14.45
C TYR A 210 -28.51 8.75 13.40
N TYR A 211 -28.14 9.42 12.32
CA TYR A 211 -28.97 9.53 11.11
C TYR A 211 -28.13 9.33 9.85
N VAL A 212 -28.78 8.93 8.76
CA VAL A 212 -28.15 8.78 7.45
C VAL A 212 -28.42 10.04 6.64
N GLU A 213 -27.36 10.65 6.13
CA GLU A 213 -27.42 11.78 5.20
C GLU A 213 -27.04 11.28 3.81
N VAL A 214 -27.92 11.48 2.81
CA VAL A 214 -27.62 11.17 1.42
C VAL A 214 -27.29 12.48 0.71
N GLU A 215 -26.07 12.60 0.21
CA GLU A 215 -25.56 13.80 -0.43
C GLU A 215 -25.80 13.80 -1.94
N ASP A 216 -25.57 12.65 -2.58
CA ASP A 216 -25.64 12.52 -4.02
C ASP A 216 -25.90 11.05 -4.39
N ALA A 217 -26.79 10.82 -5.34
CA ALA A 217 -27.04 9.48 -5.87
C ALA A 217 -27.37 9.56 -7.35
N LYS A 218 -26.51 8.98 -8.18
CA LYS A 218 -26.54 9.17 -9.63
C LYS A 218 -26.42 7.84 -10.36
N VAL A 219 -27.12 7.74 -11.47
CA VAL A 219 -26.77 6.81 -12.54
C VAL A 219 -26.13 7.59 -13.67
N LEU A 220 -24.96 7.14 -14.08
CA LEU A 220 -24.31 7.56 -15.31
C LEU A 220 -24.50 6.43 -16.33
N VAL A 221 -25.21 6.74 -17.41
CA VAL A 221 -25.42 5.81 -18.51
C VAL A 221 -24.30 6.02 -19.53
N PHE A 222 -23.54 4.97 -19.79
CA PHE A 222 -22.53 4.89 -20.86
C PHE A 222 -23.06 4.04 -22.02
N GLU A 223 -22.32 3.96 -23.12
CA GLU A 223 -22.75 3.18 -24.29
C GLU A 223 -22.92 1.69 -23.95
N ASP A 224 -22.03 1.14 -23.13
CA ASP A 224 -21.89 -0.29 -22.80
C ASP A 224 -22.24 -0.64 -21.33
N ALA A 225 -22.33 0.34 -20.44
CA ALA A 225 -22.54 0.11 -19.01
C ALA A 225 -23.37 1.20 -18.33
N HIS A 226 -23.88 0.89 -17.14
CA HIS A 226 -24.42 1.85 -16.20
C HIS A 226 -23.48 1.95 -14.99
N ALA A 227 -23.06 3.16 -14.62
CA ALA A 227 -22.33 3.41 -13.38
C ALA A 227 -23.26 4.02 -12.34
N TYR A 228 -23.37 3.35 -11.19
CA TYR A 228 -24.12 3.80 -10.03
C TYR A 228 -23.16 4.46 -9.07
N GLN A 229 -23.51 5.67 -8.64
CA GLN A 229 -22.76 6.41 -7.65
C GLN A 229 -23.70 6.75 -6.50
N LEU A 230 -23.28 6.45 -5.27
CA LEU A 230 -23.93 6.88 -4.05
C LEU A 230 -22.88 7.52 -3.15
N LYS A 231 -23.16 8.75 -2.76
CA LYS A 231 -22.48 9.47 -1.70
C LYS A 231 -23.50 9.69 -0.59
N ALA A 232 -23.29 8.96 0.49
CA ALA A 232 -24.06 9.12 1.71
C ALA A 232 -23.09 9.12 2.89
N GLY A 233 -23.60 9.34 4.09
CA GLY A 233 -22.84 9.12 5.30
C GLY A 233 -23.73 8.91 6.49
N VAL A 234 -23.15 8.35 7.54
CA VAL A 234 -23.84 8.18 8.83
C VAL A 234 -23.28 9.20 9.81
N ILE A 235 -24.18 9.99 10.40
CA ILE A 235 -23.85 11.02 11.38
C ILE A 235 -24.30 10.55 12.75
N SER A 236 -23.34 10.40 13.66
CA SER A 236 -23.62 10.15 15.07
C SER A 236 -23.84 11.45 15.84
N ALA A 237 -24.90 11.51 16.65
CA ALA A 237 -25.24 12.66 17.47
C ALA A 237 -24.44 12.74 18.78
N LYS A 238 -23.81 11.62 19.23
CA LYS A 238 -23.19 11.52 20.56
C LYS A 238 -21.80 10.87 20.55
N GLU A 239 -21.68 9.66 20.03
CA GLU A 239 -20.45 8.85 20.19
C GLU A 239 -19.70 8.67 18.87
N PRO A 240 -18.35 8.60 18.86
CA PRO A 240 -17.61 8.30 17.65
C PRO A 240 -17.92 6.91 17.11
N ILE A 241 -18.12 6.82 15.79
CA ILE A 241 -18.44 5.55 15.14
C ILE A 241 -17.16 4.72 14.97
N LYS A 242 -17.17 3.50 15.52
CA LYS A 242 -16.09 2.52 15.42
C LYS A 242 -16.24 1.63 14.21
N ARG A 243 -17.45 1.16 13.94
CA ARG A 243 -17.72 0.22 12.84
C ARG A 243 -19.08 0.50 12.23
N ILE A 244 -19.15 0.43 10.90
CA ILE A 244 -20.41 0.45 10.16
C ILE A 244 -20.41 -0.71 9.18
N SER A 245 -21.45 -1.52 9.23
CA SER A 245 -21.81 -2.42 8.14
C SER A 245 -23.06 -1.90 7.45
N TYR A 246 -22.99 -1.81 6.12
CA TYR A 246 -24.10 -1.35 5.30
C TYR A 246 -24.21 -2.19 4.04
N SER A 247 -25.43 -2.32 3.49
CA SER A 247 -25.63 -2.87 2.16
C SER A 247 -26.20 -1.84 1.20
N VAL A 248 -25.71 -1.89 -0.03
CA VAL A 248 -26.29 -1.16 -1.16
C VAL A 248 -26.94 -2.18 -2.08
N THR A 249 -28.25 -2.04 -2.24
CA THR A 249 -29.05 -2.87 -3.14
C THR A 249 -29.58 -2.02 -4.29
N VAL A 250 -29.35 -2.45 -5.53
CA VAL A 250 -29.92 -1.81 -6.73
C VAL A 250 -31.02 -2.71 -7.27
N TYR A 251 -32.17 -2.12 -7.56
CA TYR A 251 -33.36 -2.80 -8.08
C TYR A 251 -33.65 -2.39 -9.52
N ASP A 252 -34.11 -3.36 -10.31
CA ASP A 252 -34.68 -3.14 -11.63
C ASP A 252 -36.03 -2.39 -11.58
N ASP A 253 -36.62 -2.15 -12.75
CA ASP A 253 -37.93 -1.54 -12.94
C ASP A 253 -39.10 -2.42 -12.46
N LEU A 254 -38.87 -3.72 -12.28
CA LEU A 254 -39.84 -4.69 -11.75
C LEU A 254 -39.71 -4.90 -10.23
N GLY A 255 -38.75 -4.22 -9.58
CA GLY A 255 -38.48 -4.35 -8.14
C GLY A 255 -37.66 -5.58 -7.76
N LYS A 256 -36.99 -6.24 -8.70
CA LYS A 256 -36.05 -7.34 -8.42
C LYS A 256 -34.64 -6.79 -8.14
N PRO A 257 -33.91 -7.37 -7.18
CA PRO A 257 -32.56 -6.92 -6.86
C PRO A 257 -31.56 -7.40 -7.94
N ILE A 258 -30.94 -6.47 -8.65
CA ILE A 258 -29.90 -6.76 -9.65
C ILE A 258 -28.48 -6.72 -9.07
N LEU A 259 -28.31 -6.04 -7.93
CA LEU A 259 -27.06 -5.97 -7.20
C LEU A 259 -27.37 -5.87 -5.72
N ASN A 260 -26.72 -6.68 -4.90
CA ASN A 260 -26.69 -6.51 -3.46
C ASN A 260 -25.25 -6.68 -3.01
N LYS A 261 -24.66 -5.61 -2.47
CA LYS A 261 -23.31 -5.66 -1.89
C LYS A 261 -23.33 -5.18 -0.47
N VAL A 262 -22.66 -5.95 0.37
CA VAL A 262 -22.42 -5.64 1.77
C VAL A 262 -21.01 -5.08 1.92
N PHE A 263 -20.91 -3.99 2.64
CA PHE A 263 -19.67 -3.31 2.93
C PHE A 263 -19.49 -3.21 4.44
N GLU A 264 -18.23 -3.10 4.84
CA GLU A 264 -17.85 -2.90 6.22
C GLU A 264 -16.73 -1.87 6.27
N LYS A 265 -16.89 -0.88 7.15
CA LYS A 265 -15.87 0.11 7.46
C LYS A 265 -15.63 0.07 8.97
N THR A 266 -14.38 -0.10 9.36
CA THR A 266 -13.95 -0.12 10.76
C THR A 266 -12.89 0.95 10.95
N SER A 267 -12.95 1.69 12.05
CA SER A 267 -11.92 2.62 12.46
C SER A 267 -11.24 2.12 13.73
N ASP A 268 -9.91 2.25 13.75
CA ASP A 268 -9.09 1.86 14.90
C ASP A 268 -8.97 2.99 15.94
N PHE A 269 -9.31 4.23 15.57
CA PHE A 269 -9.11 5.43 16.40
C PHE A 269 -10.38 6.24 16.50
N GLN A 270 -10.66 6.74 17.70
CA GLN A 270 -11.71 7.73 17.90
C GLN A 270 -11.36 9.04 17.19
N ASN A 271 -12.36 9.62 16.54
CA ASN A 271 -12.26 10.95 15.96
C ASN A 271 -12.55 12.03 17.03
N LYS A 272 -11.66 13.00 17.24
CA LYS A 272 -11.76 14.04 18.30
C LYS A 272 -12.74 15.18 17.99
N TRP A 273 -13.84 14.93 17.28
CA TRP A 273 -14.79 15.99 16.94
C TRP A 273 -15.92 16.09 17.97
N SER A 274 -16.22 17.33 18.39
CA SER A 274 -17.12 17.62 19.51
C SER A 274 -18.61 17.46 19.19
N LYS A 275 -19.00 17.28 17.90
CA LYS A 275 -20.37 16.99 17.45
C LYS A 275 -20.35 16.31 16.07
N GLY A 276 -21.24 15.34 15.83
CA GLY A 276 -21.56 14.88 14.48
C GLY A 276 -20.44 14.08 13.81
N VAL A 277 -20.08 12.91 14.36
CA VAL A 277 -19.08 12.05 13.71
C VAL A 277 -19.69 11.48 12.43
N TYR A 278 -19.20 11.97 11.30
CA TYR A 278 -19.63 11.59 9.95
C TYR A 278 -18.73 10.47 9.43
N ALA A 279 -19.34 9.34 9.10
CA ALA A 279 -18.70 8.23 8.43
C ALA A 279 -19.21 8.15 7.00
N PRO A 280 -18.38 8.41 5.98
CA PRO A 280 -18.82 8.43 4.59
C PRO A 280 -19.12 7.03 4.07
N ILE A 281 -20.08 6.96 3.18
CA ILE A 281 -20.51 5.83 2.38
C ILE A 281 -20.37 6.27 0.92
N ASP A 282 -19.18 6.02 0.37
CA ASP A 282 -18.88 6.19 -1.05
C ASP A 282 -19.05 4.83 -1.73
N PHE A 283 -19.98 4.74 -2.67
CA PHE A 283 -20.23 3.56 -3.48
C PHE A 283 -20.22 3.95 -4.94
N ILE A 284 -19.37 3.28 -5.73
CA ILE A 284 -19.34 3.40 -7.19
C ILE A 284 -19.30 1.99 -7.76
N TYR A 285 -20.22 1.69 -8.67
CA TYR A 285 -20.27 0.36 -9.30
C TYR A 285 -20.76 0.42 -10.73
N ASN A 286 -20.09 -0.32 -11.62
CA ASN A 286 -20.44 -0.42 -13.03
C ASN A 286 -21.13 -1.76 -13.31
N ILE A 287 -22.27 -1.72 -14.01
CA ILE A 287 -23.04 -2.88 -14.44
C ILE A 287 -23.12 -2.86 -15.96
N SER A 288 -22.73 -3.96 -16.62
CA SER A 288 -22.84 -4.12 -18.09
C SER A 288 -24.31 -4.05 -18.53
N LYS A 289 -24.57 -3.41 -19.69
CA LYS A 289 -25.91 -3.36 -20.30
C LYS A 289 -26.45 -4.70 -20.80
N GLU A 290 -25.63 -5.75 -20.83
CA GLU A 290 -26.11 -7.11 -21.18
C GLU A 290 -27.19 -7.62 -20.21
N ILE A 291 -27.32 -7.01 -19.03
CA ILE A 291 -28.51 -7.14 -18.20
C ILE A 291 -29.61 -6.24 -18.80
N ASN A 292 -30.57 -6.82 -19.51
CA ASN A 292 -31.72 -6.19 -20.19
C ASN A 292 -32.69 -5.40 -19.27
N GLU A 293 -32.29 -5.10 -18.04
CA GLU A 293 -33.15 -4.54 -17.00
C GLU A 293 -32.78 -3.07 -16.77
N HIS A 294 -33.79 -2.21 -16.57
CA HIS A 294 -33.62 -0.78 -16.36
C HIS A 294 -33.70 -0.43 -14.87
N PRO A 295 -32.59 -0.42 -14.14
CA PRO A 295 -32.59 -0.11 -12.72
C PRO A 295 -32.98 1.31 -12.40
N LYS A 296 -33.93 1.43 -11.47
CA LYS A 296 -34.55 2.70 -11.06
C LYS A 296 -34.31 3.07 -9.60
N LYS A 297 -33.99 2.10 -8.75
CA LYS A 297 -33.99 2.30 -7.30
C LYS A 297 -32.73 1.76 -6.66
N MET A 298 -32.16 2.55 -5.77
CA MET A 298 -31.07 2.14 -4.89
C MET A 298 -31.55 2.23 -3.45
N VAL A 299 -31.28 1.19 -2.68
CA VAL A 299 -31.57 1.12 -1.25
C VAL A 299 -30.26 1.02 -0.49
N LEU A 300 -30.10 1.90 0.50
CA LEU A 300 -29.00 1.87 1.45
C LEU A 300 -29.52 1.37 2.79
N ASP A 301 -29.07 0.19 3.19
CA ASP A 301 -29.43 -0.41 4.46
C ASP A 301 -28.24 -0.36 5.42
N ILE A 302 -28.43 0.29 6.57
CA ILE A 302 -27.47 0.19 7.67
C ILE A 302 -27.79 -1.09 8.46
N ARG A 303 -26.83 -2.03 8.47
CA ARG A 303 -26.98 -3.32 9.14
C ARG A 303 -26.45 -3.31 10.56
N LEU A 304 -25.35 -2.61 10.79
CA LEU A 304 -24.67 -2.54 12.08
C LEU A 304 -23.97 -1.20 12.22
N ILE A 305 -24.09 -0.61 13.41
CA ILE A 305 -23.24 0.49 13.85
C ILE A 305 -22.72 0.14 15.24
N GLU A 306 -21.40 0.13 15.38
CA GLU A 306 -20.73 0.04 16.68
C GLU A 306 -20.07 1.39 16.96
N PHE A 307 -20.23 1.90 18.18
CA PHE A 307 -19.57 3.09 18.66
C PHE A 307 -18.35 2.74 19.51
N PHE A 308 -17.43 3.68 19.67
CA PHE A 308 -16.37 3.53 20.65
C PHE A 308 -16.92 3.72 22.07
N SER A 309 -16.58 2.81 22.98
CA SER A 309 -17.00 2.89 24.38
C SER A 309 -16.04 3.74 25.22
N GLU A 310 -16.51 4.35 26.31
CA GLU A 310 -15.67 5.14 27.24
C GLU A 310 -14.56 4.31 27.92
N VAL A 311 -14.66 2.98 27.90
CA VAL A 311 -13.68 2.04 28.49
C VAL A 311 -12.55 1.70 27.51
N ASP A 312 -12.72 2.01 26.22
CA ASP A 312 -11.69 1.83 25.21
C ASP A 312 -10.58 2.87 25.45
N ASN A 313 -9.48 2.44 26.07
CA ASN A 313 -8.30 3.24 26.44
C ASN A 313 -7.47 3.63 25.19
N VAL A 314 -8.12 4.24 24.20
CA VAL A 314 -7.61 4.37 22.83
C VAL A 314 -7.16 5.79 22.55
N SER A 315 -5.97 5.92 21.94
CA SER A 315 -5.49 7.19 21.42
C SER A 315 -6.50 7.75 20.42
N SER A 316 -6.84 9.02 20.56
CA SER A 316 -7.73 9.71 19.61
C SER A 316 -6.89 10.59 18.70
N ILE A 317 -7.13 10.49 17.38
CA ILE A 317 -6.33 11.17 16.36
C ILE A 317 -7.04 12.47 15.97
N ASN A 318 -6.30 13.58 16.00
CA ASN A 318 -6.78 14.86 15.47
C ASN A 318 -6.16 15.15 14.10
N LEU A 319 -6.86 15.95 13.29
CA LEU A 319 -6.30 16.57 12.08
C LEU A 319 -5.99 18.03 12.35
N GLU A 320 -4.71 18.37 12.39
CA GLU A 320 -4.27 19.75 12.43
C GLU A 320 -4.09 20.26 11.00
N THR A 321 -4.60 21.45 10.70
CA THR A 321 -4.38 22.10 9.41
C THR A 321 -3.97 23.55 9.61
N SER A 322 -2.90 23.97 8.93
CA SER A 322 -2.49 25.36 8.80
C SER A 322 -3.01 26.02 7.51
N SER A 323 -3.80 25.30 6.73
CA SER A 323 -4.38 25.80 5.48
C SER A 323 -5.41 26.88 5.72
N SER A 324 -5.26 28.00 5.01
CA SER A 324 -6.25 29.08 4.93
C SER A 324 -7.12 29.01 3.66
N ILE A 325 -6.82 28.09 2.74
CA ILE A 325 -7.40 28.02 1.39
C ILE A 325 -8.48 26.93 1.30
N LEU A 326 -8.23 25.81 1.98
CA LEU A 326 -9.07 24.63 2.01
C LEU A 326 -9.29 24.18 3.43
N ASN A 327 -10.52 23.77 3.72
CA ASN A 327 -10.90 23.18 4.98
C ASN A 327 -10.77 21.66 4.90
N PHE A 328 -10.22 21.06 5.96
CA PHE A 328 -9.99 19.63 6.02
C PHE A 328 -10.65 19.03 7.26
N LYS A 329 -11.27 17.87 7.08
CA LYS A 329 -11.90 17.12 8.17
C LYS A 329 -11.38 15.69 8.14
N TYR A 330 -10.97 15.18 9.29
CA TYR A 330 -10.61 13.77 9.41
C TYR A 330 -11.85 12.94 9.67
N LEU A 331 -11.96 11.82 8.95
CA LEU A 331 -13.12 10.94 9.00
C LEU A 331 -12.82 9.61 9.70
N GLY A 332 -11.54 9.27 9.87
CA GLY A 332 -11.10 8.08 10.59
C GLY A 332 -9.85 7.47 9.96
N SER A 333 -9.25 6.52 10.66
CA SER A 333 -8.19 5.67 10.10
C SER A 333 -8.44 4.21 10.45
N TYR A 334 -8.02 3.35 9.54
CA TYR A 334 -7.91 1.92 9.77
C TYR A 334 -6.47 1.48 9.52
N PHE A 335 -5.92 0.67 10.42
CA PHE A 335 -4.61 0.09 10.22
C PHE A 335 -4.74 -1.38 9.91
N ASN A 336 -4.32 -1.74 8.69
CA ASN A 336 -4.14 -3.13 8.34
C ASN A 336 -2.72 -3.58 8.68
N GLU A 337 -2.56 -4.71 9.34
CA GLU A 337 -1.25 -5.35 9.51
C GLU A 337 -1.16 -6.55 8.58
N THR A 338 -0.28 -6.47 7.58
CA THR A 338 0.00 -7.60 6.68
C THR A 338 1.50 -7.71 6.47
N PHE A 339 2.05 -8.91 6.68
CA PHE A 339 3.46 -9.22 6.42
C PHE A 339 4.48 -8.27 7.08
N GLY A 340 4.25 -7.86 8.34
CA GLY A 340 5.16 -6.97 9.06
C GLY A 340 5.13 -5.52 8.57
N ILE A 341 4.07 -5.13 7.85
CA ILE A 341 3.83 -3.77 7.40
C ILE A 341 2.50 -3.30 7.99
N TYR A 342 2.55 -2.14 8.65
CA TYR A 342 1.36 -1.40 9.05
C TYR A 342 0.92 -0.48 7.92
N GLU A 343 -0.26 -0.69 7.37
CA GLU A 343 -0.88 0.19 6.39
C GLU A 343 -1.94 1.04 7.09
N ALA A 344 -1.63 2.32 7.29
CA ALA A 344 -2.59 3.31 7.77
C ALA A 344 -3.38 3.85 6.57
N ASN A 345 -4.67 3.53 6.53
CA ASN A 345 -5.61 4.14 5.61
C ASN A 345 -6.39 5.22 6.34
N SER A 346 -5.96 6.47 6.18
CA SER A 346 -6.57 7.64 6.80
C SER A 346 -7.52 8.30 5.81
N LEU A 347 -8.76 8.50 6.22
CA LEU A 347 -9.78 9.13 5.40
C LEU A 347 -9.91 10.60 5.80
N ILE A 348 -9.80 11.49 4.82
CA ILE A 348 -10.00 12.92 4.98
C ILE A 348 -11.07 13.43 4.04
N GLU A 349 -11.84 14.41 4.47
CA GLU A 349 -12.71 15.22 3.64
C GLU A 349 -12.00 16.54 3.36
N VAL A 350 -12.04 16.99 2.11
CA VAL A 350 -11.56 18.30 1.69
C VAL A 350 -12.77 19.12 1.26
N TYR A 351 -12.93 20.29 1.87
CA TYR A 351 -13.96 21.24 1.53
C TYR A 351 -13.37 22.44 0.79
N ASN A 352 -13.91 22.70 -0.40
CA ASN A 352 -13.57 23.86 -1.21
C ASN A 352 -14.52 25.01 -0.88
N ASP A 353 -14.07 25.94 -0.05
CA ASP A 353 -14.80 27.19 0.26
C ASP A 353 -14.71 28.25 -0.85
N SER A 354 -13.92 28.00 -1.90
CA SER A 354 -13.73 28.94 -3.01
C SER A 354 -14.86 28.86 -4.05
N LYS A 355 -14.99 29.95 -4.81
CA LYS A 355 -15.84 30.03 -6.01
C LYS A 355 -15.21 29.32 -7.22
N ASP A 356 -13.93 29.01 -7.15
CA ASP A 356 -13.17 28.43 -8.26
C ASP A 356 -13.11 26.90 -8.15
N ASN A 357 -13.03 26.24 -9.32
CA ASN A 357 -12.73 24.81 -9.38
C ASN A 357 -11.25 24.59 -9.07
N ILE A 358 -10.95 23.62 -8.21
CA ILE A 358 -9.57 23.20 -7.96
C ILE A 358 -9.29 21.96 -8.81
N LYS A 359 -8.38 22.10 -9.76
CA LYS A 359 -8.07 21.07 -10.76
C LYS A 359 -6.78 20.34 -10.43
N ASP A 360 -5.90 20.95 -9.66
CA ASP A 360 -4.71 20.30 -9.12
C ASP A 360 -4.67 20.53 -7.62
N LEU A 361 -4.62 19.45 -6.85
CA LEU A 361 -4.53 19.50 -5.40
C LEU A 361 -3.46 18.53 -4.92
N GLU A 362 -2.47 19.08 -4.25
CA GLU A 362 -1.42 18.34 -3.57
C GLU A 362 -1.28 18.84 -2.13
N ILE A 363 -1.13 17.90 -1.20
CA ILE A 363 -0.99 18.20 0.22
C ILE A 363 0.24 17.49 0.79
N GLU A 364 0.85 18.09 1.80
CA GLU A 364 1.85 17.42 2.62
C GLU A 364 1.23 16.98 3.94
N VAL A 365 1.26 15.68 4.20
CA VAL A 365 0.67 15.05 5.38
C VAL A 365 1.77 14.52 6.28
N ALA A 366 1.83 15.06 7.50
CA ALA A 366 2.71 14.62 8.57
C ALA A 366 1.96 13.77 9.59
N TYR A 367 2.56 12.67 10.01
CA TYR A 367 2.10 11.83 11.11
C TYR A 367 2.93 12.19 12.34
N VAL A 368 2.26 12.56 13.42
CA VAL A 368 2.91 13.19 14.59
C VAL A 368 2.71 12.31 15.82
N ALA A 369 3.80 12.12 16.57
CA ALA A 369 3.81 11.36 17.82
C ALA A 369 3.24 12.17 18.99
N ARG A 370 3.08 11.56 20.17
CA ARG A 370 2.55 12.24 21.37
C ARG A 370 3.47 13.34 21.91
N ASP A 371 4.77 13.22 21.68
CA ASP A 371 5.80 14.22 22.02
C ASP A 371 5.93 15.34 20.97
N ASN A 372 4.97 15.41 20.02
CA ASN A 372 4.94 16.35 18.92
C ASN A 372 6.07 16.17 17.88
N HIS A 373 6.80 15.05 17.94
CA HIS A 373 7.78 14.69 16.91
C HIS A 373 7.09 14.23 15.62
N ILE A 374 7.57 14.69 14.46
CA ILE A 374 7.08 14.23 13.16
C ILE A 374 7.67 12.84 12.90
N ILE A 375 6.84 11.81 13.02
CA ILE A 375 7.19 10.42 12.72
C ILE A 375 7.53 10.28 11.24
N ARG A 376 6.69 10.89 10.38
CA ARG A 376 6.85 10.83 8.93
C ARG A 376 6.05 11.93 8.25
N SER A 377 6.63 12.56 7.22
CA SER A 377 5.92 13.46 6.32
C SER A 377 5.89 12.90 4.90
N LEU A 378 4.78 13.08 4.19
CA LEU A 378 4.56 12.60 2.84
C LEU A 378 3.77 13.62 2.02
N GLN A 379 4.33 14.00 0.88
CA GLN A 379 3.61 14.77 -0.13
C GLN A 379 2.69 13.84 -0.94
N ARG A 380 1.43 14.25 -1.11
CA ARG A 380 0.35 13.46 -1.69
C ARG A 380 -0.44 14.30 -2.67
N LYS A 381 -0.43 13.88 -3.93
CA LYS A 381 -1.29 14.42 -4.96
C LYS A 381 -2.68 13.80 -4.85
N LEU A 382 -3.69 14.61 -4.53
CA LEU A 382 -5.09 14.20 -4.35
C LEU A 382 -5.89 14.31 -5.64
N ILE A 383 -5.63 15.35 -6.44
CA ILE A 383 -6.27 15.57 -7.74
C ILE A 383 -5.17 15.76 -8.77
N SER A 384 -5.09 14.85 -9.74
CA SER A 384 -4.07 14.87 -10.80
C SER A 384 -4.61 14.58 -12.20
N GLU A 385 -5.86 14.14 -12.30
CA GLU A 385 -6.46 13.71 -13.56
C GLU A 385 -7.12 14.88 -14.28
N THR A 386 -7.01 14.90 -15.61
CA THR A 386 -7.48 15.99 -16.48
C THR A 386 -8.98 16.29 -16.36
N ASN A 387 -9.77 15.30 -15.91
CA ASN A 387 -11.22 15.40 -15.74
C ASN A 387 -11.67 15.38 -14.27
N SER A 388 -10.74 15.36 -13.31
CA SER A 388 -11.02 15.38 -11.88
C SER A 388 -10.81 16.79 -11.35
N PHE A 389 -11.79 17.32 -10.62
CA PHE A 389 -11.71 18.63 -9.99
C PHE A 389 -12.64 18.70 -8.78
N LEU A 390 -12.23 19.48 -7.79
CA LEU A 390 -13.06 19.82 -6.64
C LEU A 390 -13.90 21.06 -7.02
N LYS A 391 -15.22 20.87 -7.07
CA LYS A 391 -16.17 21.93 -7.44
C LYS A 391 -16.21 23.04 -6.39
N PRO A 392 -16.66 24.25 -6.75
CA PRO A 392 -16.88 25.33 -5.80
C PRO A 392 -17.88 24.89 -4.74
N TYR A 393 -17.64 25.26 -3.48
CA TYR A 393 -18.53 24.97 -2.35
C TYR A 393 -18.88 23.50 -2.17
N SER A 394 -17.98 22.60 -2.56
CA SER A 394 -18.19 21.16 -2.50
C SER A 394 -17.20 20.47 -1.56
N LYS A 395 -17.62 19.31 -1.06
CA LYS A 395 -16.79 18.38 -0.27
C LYS A 395 -16.46 17.14 -1.08
N GLN A 396 -15.27 16.60 -0.84
CA GLN A 396 -14.86 15.30 -1.38
C GLN A 396 -13.98 14.55 -0.40
N SER A 397 -14.25 13.26 -0.24
CA SER A 397 -13.45 12.34 0.57
C SER A 397 -12.27 11.79 -0.20
N PHE A 398 -11.10 11.73 0.45
CA PHE A 398 -9.86 11.16 -0.07
C PHE A 398 -9.27 10.16 0.92
N SER A 399 -8.83 9.01 0.40
CA SER A 399 -8.12 8.01 1.20
C SER A 399 -6.60 8.24 1.09
N LEU A 400 -5.97 8.48 2.23
CA LEU A 400 -4.54 8.62 2.39
C LEU A 400 -3.97 7.29 2.87
N LYS A 401 -3.44 6.52 1.93
CA LYS A 401 -2.76 5.25 2.22
C LYS A 401 -1.30 5.49 2.55
N THR A 402 -0.90 5.22 3.79
CA THR A 402 0.48 5.35 4.26
C THR A 402 1.00 4.04 4.83
N ILE A 403 2.22 3.68 4.42
CA ILE A 403 2.86 2.42 4.79
C ILE A 403 3.92 2.68 5.86
N PHE A 404 3.81 2.05 7.02
CA PHE A 404 4.79 2.04 8.11
C PHE A 404 5.40 0.65 8.25
N PRO A 405 6.68 0.44 7.86
CA PRO A 405 7.37 -0.82 8.09
C PRO A 405 7.53 -1.05 9.60
N LYS A 406 7.07 -2.21 10.11
CA LYS A 406 7.11 -2.54 11.55
C LYS A 406 8.53 -2.59 12.11
N GLU A 407 9.51 -2.88 11.27
CA GLU A 407 10.94 -2.86 11.61
C GLU A 407 11.46 -1.47 12.00
N ILE A 408 10.81 -0.42 11.51
CA ILE A 408 11.16 0.99 11.74
C ILE A 408 10.19 1.62 12.74
N TYR A 409 8.90 1.30 12.62
CA TYR A 409 7.82 1.85 13.45
C TYR A 409 7.04 0.71 14.14
N PRO A 410 7.64 0.02 15.12
CA PRO A 410 7.04 -1.16 15.74
C PRO A 410 5.74 -0.84 16.49
N ASN A 411 5.65 0.37 17.06
CA ASN A 411 4.55 0.78 17.94
C ASN A 411 3.72 1.93 17.33
N ILE A 412 3.65 2.04 16.00
CA ILE A 412 3.02 3.18 15.31
C ILE A 412 1.57 3.44 15.75
N LYS A 413 0.80 2.38 16.07
CA LYS A 413 -0.58 2.50 16.56
C LYS A 413 -0.66 3.25 17.90
N GLU A 414 0.34 3.07 18.76
CA GLU A 414 0.38 3.62 20.12
C GLU A 414 1.02 5.01 20.14
N GLU A 415 2.03 5.20 19.28
CA GLU A 415 2.81 6.43 19.14
C GLU A 415 2.05 7.54 18.40
N LEU A 416 1.23 7.19 17.40
CA LEU A 416 0.49 8.17 16.60
C LEU A 416 -0.52 8.94 17.46
N SER A 417 -0.37 10.27 17.49
CA SER A 417 -1.24 11.18 18.23
C SER A 417 -2.13 12.02 17.33
N SER A 418 -1.60 12.47 16.20
CA SER A 418 -2.29 13.35 15.27
C SER A 418 -1.73 13.22 13.87
N ILE A 419 -2.56 13.64 12.91
CA ILE A 419 -2.18 13.82 11.51
C ILE A 419 -2.22 15.32 11.26
N LYS A 420 -1.21 15.86 10.58
CA LYS A 420 -1.11 17.29 10.30
C LYS A 420 -0.98 17.51 8.80
N ILE A 421 -1.80 18.41 8.28
CA ILE A 421 -1.63 18.94 6.92
C ILE A 421 -0.72 20.15 7.04
N VAL A 422 0.52 19.99 6.59
CA VAL A 422 1.60 20.96 6.75
C VAL A 422 1.53 22.00 5.64
N ASN A 423 1.41 21.53 4.40
CA ASN A 423 1.38 22.36 3.21
C ASN A 423 0.22 21.94 2.29
N VAL A 424 -0.35 22.93 1.60
CA VAL A 424 -1.43 22.74 0.62
C VAL A 424 -1.08 23.51 -0.64
N PHE A 425 -1.04 22.80 -1.76
CA PHE A 425 -0.81 23.35 -3.09
C PHE A 425 -2.07 23.10 -3.92
N ALA A 426 -2.83 24.16 -4.18
CA ALA A 426 -4.07 24.11 -4.97
C ALA A 426 -3.97 25.03 -6.18
N LYS A 427 -4.39 24.55 -7.36
CA LYS A 427 -4.48 25.33 -8.61
C LYS A 427 -5.80 25.13 -9.34
#